data_AF-A0A8S3JUN2-F1
#
_entry.id   AF-A0A8S3JUN2-F1
#
_cell.length_a   1.000
_cell.length_b   1.000
_cell.length_c   1.000
_cell.angle_alpha   90.00
_cell.angle_beta   90.00
_cell.angle_gamma   90.00
#
_symmetry.space_group_name_H-M   'P 1'
#
loop_
_entity.id
_entity.type
_entity.pdbx_description
1 polymer ?
#
loop_
_entity_poly.entity_id
_entity_poly.type
_entity_poly.pdbx_seq_one_letter_code
_entity_poly.pdbx_strand_id
1 'polypeptide(L)'
;FITVLEAVSQITRAPAETPREQTFQKDYSKQIDAAIEQLKQPIKLSNPHSCWLQLRQLYSMLHRTGKRSGTIHAMNQISPKLAEIKHSVIPIPGEDGQFHTIHSVGQTVQVLPTKTRPKKLMFVGSNGRRYQYLLKGLEDLHLDERIMQLLS
;
A
#
# COMPACT_ATOMS: atom_id res chain seq x y z
N PHE A 1 8.71 -10.05 19.26
CA PHE A 1 7.50 -10.40 18.48
C PHE A 1 6.36 -9.43 18.79
N ILE A 2 5.90 -9.33 20.04
CA ILE A 2 4.90 -8.32 20.46
C ILE A 2 5.36 -6.90 20.14
N THR A 3 6.63 -6.58 20.40
CA THR A 3 7.24 -5.27 20.09
C THR A 3 7.08 -4.83 18.62
N VAL A 4 7.13 -5.77 17.68
CA VAL A 4 6.95 -5.48 16.25
C VAL A 4 5.47 -5.20 15.95
N LEU A 5 4.56 -5.99 16.51
CA LEU A 5 3.12 -5.79 16.36
C LEU A 5 2.67 -4.45 16.95
N GLU A 6 3.23 -4.06 18.09
CA GLU A 6 3.00 -2.77 18.72
C GLU A 6 3.51 -1.61 17.86
N ALA A 7 4.74 -1.72 17.33
CA ALA A 7 5.29 -0.70 16.45
C ALA A 7 4.41 -0.49 15.21
N VAL A 8 3.97 -1.58 14.57
CA VAL A 8 3.06 -1.51 13.41
C VAL A 8 1.69 -0.96 13.79
N SER A 9 1.16 -1.32 14.96
CA SER A 9 -0.11 -0.79 15.47
C SER A 9 -0.05 0.71 15.72
N GLN A 10 1.08 1.24 16.21
CA GLN A 10 1.24 2.70 16.39
C GLN A 10 1.21 3.43 15.05
N ILE A 11 1.81 2.87 14.00
CA ILE A 11 1.73 3.44 12.65
C ILE A 11 0.27 3.50 12.19
N THR A 12 -0.52 2.43 12.37
CA THR A 12 -1.92 2.42 11.93
C THR A 12 -2.87 3.23 12.80
N ARG A 13 -2.42 3.67 13.99
CA ARG A 13 -3.17 4.55 14.92
C ARG A 13 -2.99 6.03 14.64
N ALA A 14 -2.02 6.42 13.81
CA ALA A 14 -1.86 7.81 13.39
C ALA A 14 -3.17 8.35 12.77
N PRO A 15 -3.47 9.66 12.88
CA PRO A 15 -4.67 10.24 12.28
C PRO A 15 -4.77 9.86 10.79
N ALA A 16 -5.91 9.31 10.39
CA ALA A 16 -6.10 8.85 9.02
C ALA A 16 -6.11 10.02 8.02
N GLU A 17 -5.21 9.97 7.04
CA GLU A 17 -5.09 10.98 5.97
C GLU A 17 -5.94 10.62 4.74
N THR A 18 -6.34 9.35 4.62
CA THR A 18 -7.11 8.84 3.48
C THR A 18 -8.42 8.16 3.90
N PRO A 19 -9.47 8.17 3.06
CA PRO A 19 -10.72 7.46 3.35
C PRO A 19 -10.51 5.97 3.64
N ARG A 20 -9.52 5.36 2.99
CA ARG A 20 -9.17 3.96 3.22
C ARG A 20 -8.53 3.73 4.59
N GLU A 21 -7.69 4.64 5.07
CA GLU A 21 -7.16 4.57 6.44
C GLU A 21 -8.26 4.74 7.47
N GLN A 22 -9.20 5.67 7.25
CA GLN A 22 -10.37 5.85 8.14
C GLN A 22 -11.19 4.57 8.24
N THR A 23 -11.45 3.94 7.10
CA THR A 23 -12.18 2.65 7.03
C THR A 23 -11.40 1.55 7.75
N PHE A 24 -10.08 1.45 7.52
CA PHE A 24 -9.24 0.47 8.19
C PHE A 24 -9.28 0.64 9.72
N GLN A 25 -9.15 1.86 10.22
CA GLN A 25 -9.19 2.13 11.66
C GLN A 25 -10.55 1.80 12.26
N LYS A 26 -11.63 2.18 11.58
CA LYS A 26 -13.00 1.86 11.99
C LYS A 26 -13.23 0.35 12.09
N ASP A 27 -12.74 -0.40 11.10
CA ASP A 27 -13.05 -1.83 10.96
C ASP A 27 -12.14 -2.73 11.82
N TYR A 28 -10.90 -2.32 12.07
CA TYR A 28 -9.86 -3.19 12.64
C TYR A 28 -9.20 -2.70 13.94
N SER A 29 -9.23 -1.41 14.28
CA SER A 29 -8.44 -0.89 15.42
C SER A 29 -8.81 -1.57 16.73
N LYS A 30 -10.11 -1.73 17.02
CA LYS A 30 -10.57 -2.37 18.26
C LYS A 30 -10.09 -3.83 18.38
N GLN A 31 -10.12 -4.57 17.29
CA GLN A 31 -9.71 -5.97 17.27
C GLN A 31 -8.19 -6.12 17.35
N ILE A 32 -7.43 -5.21 16.74
CA ILE A 32 -5.97 -5.16 16.86
C ILE A 32 -5.58 -4.84 18.31
N ASP A 33 -6.21 -3.84 18.91
CA ASP A 33 -5.94 -3.44 20.30
C ASP A 33 -6.22 -4.57 21.28
N ALA A 34 -7.40 -5.20 21.17
CA ALA A 34 -7.76 -6.35 22.00
C ALA A 34 -6.80 -7.53 21.83
N ALA A 35 -6.35 -7.80 20.59
CA ALA A 35 -5.38 -8.86 20.34
C ALA A 35 -4.01 -8.53 20.97
N ILE A 36 -3.55 -7.28 20.88
CA ILE A 36 -2.30 -6.84 21.51
C ILE A 36 -2.37 -6.96 23.03
N GLU A 37 -3.45 -6.49 23.65
CA GLU A 37 -3.65 -6.60 25.11
C GLU A 37 -3.65 -8.05 25.59
N GLN A 38 -4.30 -8.94 24.85
CA GLN A 38 -4.32 -10.36 25.17
C GLN A 38 -2.92 -11.00 25.05
N LEU A 39 -2.14 -10.61 24.04
CA LEU A 39 -0.78 -11.12 23.85
C LEU A 39 0.20 -10.61 24.91
N LYS A 40 -0.07 -9.46 25.54
CA LYS A 40 0.71 -8.92 26.66
C LYS A 40 0.54 -9.67 27.96
N GLN A 41 -0.57 -10.39 28.15
CA GLN A 41 -0.78 -11.14 29.38
C GLN A 41 0.27 -12.25 29.52
N PRO A 42 0.76 -12.53 30.74
CA PRO A 42 1.75 -13.57 30.97
C PRO A 42 1.24 -14.89 30.41
N ILE A 43 2.08 -15.56 29.61
CA ILE A 43 1.75 -16.85 29.02
C ILE A 43 1.42 -17.80 30.17
N LYS A 44 0.15 -18.20 30.27
CA LYS A 44 -0.24 -19.26 31.18
C LYS A 44 0.52 -20.50 30.74
N LEU A 45 1.46 -20.97 31.55
CA LEU A 45 2.29 -22.15 31.28
C LEU A 45 1.45 -23.41 31.00
N SER A 46 0.19 -23.41 31.42
CA SER A 46 -0.80 -24.45 31.13
C SER A 46 -1.34 -24.46 29.70
N ASN A 47 -1.18 -23.40 28.89
CA ASN A 47 -1.61 -23.39 27.50
C ASN A 47 -0.76 -22.46 26.59
N PRO A 48 0.47 -22.88 26.23
CA PRO A 48 1.35 -22.14 25.32
C PRO A 48 0.74 -21.93 23.91
N HIS A 49 -0.13 -22.83 23.47
CA HIS A 49 -0.74 -22.79 22.13
C HIS A 49 -1.78 -21.67 21.96
N SER A 50 -2.33 -21.15 23.06
CA SER A 50 -3.34 -20.07 23.05
C SER A 50 -2.87 -18.80 22.34
N CYS A 51 -1.63 -18.37 22.61
CA CYS A 51 -1.01 -17.20 21.99
C CYS A 51 -0.92 -17.32 20.45
N TRP A 52 -0.52 -18.50 19.96
CA TRP A 52 -0.45 -18.77 18.53
C TRP A 52 -1.83 -18.75 17.86
N LEU A 53 -2.85 -19.28 18.53
CA LEU A 53 -4.21 -19.26 18.01
C LEU A 53 -4.74 -17.82 17.86
N GLN A 54 -4.47 -16.95 18.83
CA GLN A 54 -4.85 -15.52 18.78
C GLN A 54 -4.19 -14.80 17.61
N LEU A 55 -2.90 -15.06 17.39
CA LEU A 55 -2.19 -14.50 16.24
C LEU A 55 -2.73 -15.00 14.91
N ARG A 56 -3.06 -16.29 14.82
CA ARG A 56 -3.70 -16.85 13.62
C ARG A 56 -5.08 -16.24 13.37
N GLN A 57 -5.85 -15.93 14.41
CA GLN A 57 -7.14 -15.27 14.27
C GLN A 57 -6.98 -13.84 13.74
N LEU A 58 -6.06 -13.06 14.33
CA LEU A 58 -5.73 -11.71 13.86
C LEU A 58 -5.24 -11.73 12.41
N TYR A 59 -4.31 -12.65 12.09
CA TYR A 59 -3.84 -12.84 10.73
C TYR A 59 -4.99 -13.20 9.76
N SER A 60 -5.86 -14.13 10.14
CA SER A 60 -6.97 -14.56 9.28
C SER A 60 -7.96 -13.44 9.02
N MET A 61 -8.25 -12.61 10.02
CA MET A 61 -9.10 -11.43 9.89
C MET A 61 -8.49 -10.42 8.90
N LEU A 62 -7.20 -10.10 9.05
CA LEU A 62 -6.50 -9.15 8.17
C LEU A 62 -6.30 -9.72 6.76
N HIS A 63 -6.03 -11.01 6.63
CA HIS A 63 -5.71 -11.65 5.35
C HIS A 63 -6.94 -11.93 4.48
N ARG A 64 -8.15 -12.01 5.07
CA ARG A 64 -9.42 -12.18 4.32
C ARG A 64 -9.67 -11.06 3.29
N THR A 65 -9.10 -9.87 3.49
CA THR A 65 -9.23 -8.75 2.55
C THR A 65 -8.27 -8.84 1.35
N GLY A 66 -7.24 -9.70 1.40
CA GLY A 66 -6.15 -9.75 0.41
C GLY A 66 -6.29 -10.81 -0.69
N LYS A 67 -7.27 -11.72 -0.61
CA LYS A 67 -7.39 -12.91 -1.50
C LYS A 67 -8.05 -12.67 -2.86
N ARG A 68 -8.38 -11.42 -3.22
CA ARG A 68 -8.96 -11.14 -4.54
C ARG A 68 -7.84 -10.99 -5.57
N SER A 69 -7.83 -11.87 -6.58
CA SER A 69 -7.05 -11.74 -7.81
C SER A 69 -7.00 -10.27 -8.24
N GLY A 70 -5.78 -9.73 -8.46
CA GLY A 70 -5.52 -8.35 -8.85
C GLY A 70 -6.45 -7.30 -8.23
N THR A 71 -6.09 -6.71 -7.09
CA THR A 71 -7.00 -5.76 -6.43
C THR A 71 -6.97 -4.39 -7.11
N ILE A 72 -8.11 -3.91 -7.57
CA ILE A 72 -8.27 -2.54 -8.11
C ILE A 72 -8.75 -1.63 -6.98
N HIS A 73 -8.15 -0.44 -6.89
CA HIS A 73 -8.50 0.59 -5.92
C HIS A 73 -8.82 1.89 -6.64
N ALA A 74 -9.86 2.58 -6.20
CA ALA A 74 -10.14 3.94 -6.65
C ALA A 74 -9.09 4.90 -6.06
N MET A 75 -8.52 5.77 -6.90
CA MET A 75 -7.43 6.67 -6.51
C MET A 75 -7.88 7.60 -5.38
N ASN A 76 -9.09 8.15 -5.46
CA ASN A 76 -9.63 9.04 -4.42
C ASN A 76 -9.76 8.38 -3.03
N GLN A 77 -9.85 7.04 -2.95
CA GLN A 77 -9.90 6.33 -1.68
C GLN A 77 -8.51 6.14 -1.06
N ILE A 78 -7.47 6.05 -1.90
CA ILE A 78 -6.08 5.75 -1.47
C ILE A 78 -5.17 6.97 -1.47
N SER A 79 -5.49 8.00 -2.25
CA SER A 79 -4.78 9.27 -2.34
C SER A 79 -5.67 10.31 -3.02
N PRO A 80 -6.49 11.04 -2.25
CA PRO A 80 -7.29 12.16 -2.75
C PRO A 80 -6.42 13.20 -3.48
N LYS A 81 -5.26 13.51 -2.89
CA LYS A 81 -4.29 14.46 -3.45
C LYS A 81 -3.89 14.10 -4.89
N LEU A 82 -3.58 12.83 -5.15
CA LEU A 82 -3.24 12.38 -6.52
C LEU A 82 -4.46 12.35 -7.44
N ALA A 83 -5.64 12.00 -6.93
CA ALA A 83 -6.87 11.98 -7.72
C ALA A 83 -7.29 13.37 -8.22
N GLU A 84 -6.94 14.41 -7.47
CA GLU A 84 -7.25 15.82 -7.77
C GLU A 84 -6.26 16.49 -8.73
N ILE A 85 -5.08 15.89 -8.96
CA ILE A 85 -4.08 16.47 -9.87
C ILE A 85 -4.68 16.62 -11.27
N LYS A 86 -4.71 17.88 -11.71
CA LYS A 86 -5.03 18.29 -13.08
C LYS A 86 -4.05 19.37 -13.51
N HIS A 87 -3.60 19.33 -14.76
CA HIS A 87 -2.70 20.32 -15.36
C HIS A 87 -1.46 20.62 -14.48
N SER A 88 -0.73 19.57 -14.08
CA SER A 88 0.49 19.74 -13.28
C SER A 88 1.63 20.32 -14.12
N VAL A 89 2.57 20.99 -13.45
CA VAL A 89 3.86 21.40 -14.00
C VAL A 89 4.92 20.28 -13.91
N ILE A 90 4.59 19.18 -13.24
CA ILE A 90 5.50 18.05 -13.06
C ILE A 90 5.68 17.34 -14.41
N PRO A 91 6.91 17.15 -14.90
CA PRO A 91 7.16 16.45 -16.16
C PRO A 91 6.76 14.97 -16.07
N ILE A 92 6.45 14.37 -17.22
CA ILE A 92 6.23 12.93 -17.32
C ILE A 92 7.56 12.21 -17.00
N PRO A 93 7.61 11.33 -15.97
CA PRO A 93 8.86 10.68 -15.59
C PRO A 93 9.39 9.72 -16.68
N GLY A 94 10.68 9.79 -16.99
CA GLY A 94 11.33 8.90 -17.96
C GLY A 94 11.00 9.21 -19.43
N GLU A 95 10.46 10.39 -19.73
CA GLU A 95 10.33 10.89 -21.10
C GLU A 95 11.52 11.79 -21.43
N ASP A 96 12.41 11.32 -22.29
CA ASP A 96 13.57 12.08 -22.74
C ASP A 96 13.21 12.99 -23.92
N GLY A 97 13.60 14.27 -23.85
CA GLY A 97 13.58 15.20 -24.98
C GLY A 97 12.24 15.88 -25.30
N GLN A 98 11.11 15.43 -24.72
CA GLN A 98 9.82 16.13 -24.83
C GLN A 98 9.31 16.50 -23.44
N PHE A 99 9.24 17.80 -23.15
CA PHE A 99 8.77 18.33 -21.86
C PHE A 99 7.25 18.26 -21.72
N HIS A 100 6.65 17.07 -21.85
CA HIS A 100 5.25 16.92 -21.48
C HIS A 100 5.13 16.84 -19.96
N THR A 101 4.04 17.40 -19.46
CA THR A 101 3.73 17.38 -18.03
C THR A 101 2.58 16.45 -17.73
N ILE A 102 2.45 16.05 -16.47
CA ILE A 102 1.33 15.26 -16.00
C ILE A 102 0.06 16.12 -16.07
N HIS A 103 -0.78 15.85 -17.07
CA HIS A 103 -2.11 16.43 -17.15
C HIS A 103 -3.02 15.88 -16.07
N SER A 104 -3.02 14.57 -15.82
CA SER A 104 -3.78 13.98 -14.71
C SER A 104 -3.28 12.59 -14.33
N VAL A 105 -3.69 12.13 -13.15
CA VAL A 105 -3.44 10.77 -12.68
C VAL A 105 -4.68 9.90 -12.93
N GLY A 106 -4.46 8.64 -13.30
CA GLY A 106 -5.52 7.64 -13.47
C GLY A 106 -6.35 7.47 -12.20
N GLN A 107 -7.66 7.32 -12.37
CA GLN A 107 -8.61 7.22 -11.27
C GLN A 107 -8.61 5.85 -10.58
N THR A 108 -7.83 4.90 -11.08
CA THR A 108 -7.68 3.57 -10.50
C THR A 108 -6.23 3.15 -10.41
N VAL A 109 -5.92 2.35 -9.40
CA VAL A 109 -4.62 1.70 -9.20
C VAL A 109 -4.85 0.20 -9.06
N GLN A 110 -4.11 -0.59 -9.83
CA GLN A 110 -4.20 -2.04 -9.81
C GLN A 110 -2.99 -2.62 -9.08
N VAL A 111 -3.24 -3.42 -8.04
CA VAL A 111 -2.21 -4.20 -7.37
C VAL A 111 -2.04 -5.52 -8.13
N LEU A 112 -0.87 -5.76 -8.72
CA LEU A 112 -0.63 -6.99 -9.47
C LEU A 112 -0.50 -8.20 -8.52
N PRO A 113 -1.05 -9.38 -8.88
CA PRO A 113 -1.04 -10.57 -8.03
C PRO A 113 0.30 -11.32 -8.10
N THR A 114 1.41 -10.63 -7.91
CA THR A 114 2.76 -11.22 -7.84
C THR A 114 3.27 -11.22 -6.41
N LYS A 115 4.41 -11.89 -6.15
CA LYS A 115 5.06 -11.92 -4.82
C LYS A 115 5.31 -10.51 -4.28
N THR A 116 5.74 -9.60 -5.14
CA THR A 116 6.13 -8.24 -4.75
C THR A 116 4.99 -7.22 -4.86
N ARG A 117 3.84 -7.62 -5.41
CA ARG A 117 2.58 -6.85 -5.46
C ARG A 117 2.74 -5.39 -5.92
N PRO A 118 3.46 -5.13 -7.04
CA PRO A 118 3.65 -3.77 -7.54
C PRO A 118 2.31 -3.13 -7.90
N LYS A 119 2.22 -1.81 -7.71
CA LYS A 119 1.01 -1.05 -8.04
C LYS A 119 1.15 -0.48 -9.45
N LYS A 120 0.28 -0.91 -10.35
CA LYS A 120 0.15 -0.35 -11.70
C LYS A 120 -0.72 0.90 -11.64
N LEU A 121 -0.15 2.04 -12.06
CA LEU A 121 -0.82 3.32 -12.18
C LEU A 121 -0.64 3.91 -13.59
N MET A 122 -1.43 4.93 -13.90
CA MET A 122 -1.42 5.61 -15.20
C MET A 122 -1.31 7.11 -14.98
N PHE A 123 -0.50 7.78 -15.79
CA PHE A 123 -0.54 9.22 -15.99
C PHE A 123 -1.10 9.55 -17.37
N VAL A 124 -1.81 10.66 -17.49
CA VAL A 124 -2.17 11.28 -18.75
C VAL A 124 -1.25 12.48 -18.93
N GLY A 125 -0.51 12.54 -20.04
CA GLY A 125 0.37 13.66 -20.35
C GLY A 125 -0.39 14.86 -20.93
N SER A 126 0.26 16.02 -20.95
CA SER A 126 -0.25 17.25 -21.57
C SER A 126 -0.52 17.09 -23.07
N ASN A 127 0.11 16.11 -23.72
CA ASN A 127 -0.16 15.68 -25.10
C ASN A 127 -1.35 14.72 -25.24
N GLY A 128 -2.07 14.40 -24.16
CA GLY A 128 -3.18 13.47 -24.14
C GLY A 128 -2.79 11.98 -24.16
N ARG A 129 -1.50 11.65 -24.23
CA ARG A 129 -1.02 10.26 -24.20
C ARG A 129 -1.11 9.67 -22.80
N ARG A 130 -1.27 8.35 -22.73
CA ARG A 130 -1.34 7.59 -21.48
C ARG A 130 -0.02 6.89 -21.23
N TYR A 131 0.56 7.14 -20.06
CA TYR A 131 1.84 6.58 -19.62
C TYR A 131 1.60 5.66 -18.44
N GLN A 132 2.08 4.42 -18.53
CA GLN A 132 1.83 3.40 -17.52
C GLN A 132 3.09 3.18 -16.67
N TYR A 133 2.94 3.17 -15.36
CA TYR A 133 4.03 2.96 -14.42
C TYR A 133 3.72 1.85 -13.42
N LEU A 134 4.79 1.26 -12.90
CA LEU A 134 4.75 0.34 -11.77
C LEU A 134 5.42 1.00 -10.57
N LEU A 135 4.66 1.24 -9.51
CA LEU A 135 5.20 1.64 -8.21
C LEU A 135 5.62 0.38 -7.45
N LYS A 136 6.93 0.23 -7.29
CA LYS A 136 7.61 -0.88 -6.62
C LYS A 136 8.22 -0.43 -5.28
N GLY A 137 7.39 0.04 -4.35
CA GLY A 137 7.86 0.66 -3.09
C GLY A 137 8.49 -0.27 -2.05
N LEU A 138 8.60 -1.57 -2.33
CA LEU A 138 9.21 -2.58 -1.44
C LEU A 138 10.48 -3.20 -2.04
N GLU A 139 10.93 -2.68 -3.18
CA GLU A 139 12.09 -3.17 -3.93
C GLU A 139 13.14 -2.05 -4.00
N ASP A 140 14.41 -2.43 -3.98
CA ASP A 140 15.51 -1.52 -4.32
C ASP A 140 15.66 -1.47 -5.84
N LEU A 141 15.42 -0.30 -6.43
CA LEU A 141 15.38 -0.10 -7.89
C LEU A 141 16.73 0.31 -8.49
N HIS A 142 17.79 0.45 -7.71
CA HIS A 142 19.10 0.86 -8.26
C HIS A 142 19.66 -0.16 -9.26
N LEU A 143 19.36 -1.46 -9.07
CA LEU A 143 19.77 -2.49 -10.03
C LEU A 143 19.01 -2.36 -11.35
N ASP A 144 17.68 -2.18 -11.30
CA ASP A 144 16.87 -1.94 -12.50
C ASP A 144 17.38 -0.70 -13.26
N GLU A 145 17.70 0.39 -12.56
CA GLU A 145 18.25 1.62 -13.16
C GLU A 145 19.55 1.35 -13.92
N ARG A 146 20.50 0.65 -13.29
CA ARG A 146 21.79 0.32 -13.91
C ARG A 146 21.64 -0.58 -15.12
N ILE A 147 20.69 -1.52 -15.08
CA ILE A 147 20.37 -2.35 -16.25
C ILE A 147 19.77 -1.49 -17.37
N MET A 148 18.88 -0.56 -17.06
CA MET A 148 18.29 0.33 -18.07
C MET A 148 19.35 1.23 -18.72
N GLN A 149 20.31 1.76 -17.94
CA GLN A 149 21.46 2.52 -18.46
C GLN A 149 22.40 1.69 -19.32
N LEU A 150 22.54 0.39 -19.04
CA LEU A 150 23.37 -0.51 -19.84
C LEU A 150 22.71 -0.88 -21.17
N LEU A 151 21.37 -0.99 -21.17
CA LEU A 151 20.57 -1.40 -22.32
C LEU A 151 20.12 -0.21 -23.20
N SER A 152 20.34 1.03 -22.75
CA SER A 152 20.10 2.26 -23.51
C SER A 152 21.28 2.62 -24.40
#